data_AF-A0A7H4MXP5-F1
#
_entry.id   AF-A0A7H4MXP5-F1
#
_cell.length_a   1.000
_cell.length_b   1.000
_cell.length_c   1.000
_cell.angle_alpha   90.00
_cell.angle_beta   90.00
_cell.angle_gamma   90.00
#
_symmetry.space_group_name_H-M   'P 1'
#
loop_
_entity.id
_entity.type
_entity.pdbx_description
1 polymer ?
#
loop_
_entity_poly.entity_id
_entity_poly.type
_entity_poly.pdbx_seq_one_letter_code
_entity_poly.pdbx_strand_id
1 'polypeptide(L)'
;MPKSAKSATVKFDGTADSSVGTILALTQEPGVAQGVGIQLMDNKNVVVPLYTASSAYPLQPGGNSLAFVARYYATFKHRKRRVR
;
A
#
# COMPACT_ATOMS: atom_id res chain seq x y z
N MET A 1 -0.82 5.22 36.61
CA MET A 1 -0.97 6.00 35.35
C MET A 1 -0.94 5.03 34.18
N PRO A 2 -1.83 5.15 33.18
CA PRO A 2 -1.77 4.31 31.99
C PRO A 2 -0.44 4.56 31.26
N LYS A 3 0.21 3.48 30.80
CA LYS A 3 1.47 3.58 30.08
C LYS A 3 1.17 4.12 28.67
N SER A 4 1.69 5.30 28.34
CA SER A 4 1.56 5.84 26.99
C SER A 4 2.16 4.86 25.97
N ALA A 5 1.45 4.62 24.87
CA ALA A 5 1.96 3.83 23.77
C ALA A 5 3.26 4.44 23.24
N LYS A 6 4.30 3.62 23.07
CA LYS A 6 5.62 4.06 22.60
C LYS A 6 5.75 4.05 21.08
N SER A 7 4.85 3.33 20.41
CA SER A 7 4.86 3.18 18.96
C SER A 7 3.46 2.88 18.44
N ALA A 8 3.22 3.23 17.18
CA ALA A 8 2.05 2.83 16.42
C ALA A 8 2.47 2.02 15.18
N THR A 9 1.58 1.18 14.71
CA THR A 9 1.64 0.58 13.37
C THR A 9 0.34 0.92 12.66
N VAL A 10 0.39 1.07 11.34
CA VAL A 10 -0.79 1.36 10.52
C VAL A 10 -1.04 0.19 9.59
N LYS A 11 -2.31 -0.17 9.45
CA LYS A 11 -2.77 -1.16 8.47
C LYS A 11 -3.67 -0.43 7.48
N PHE A 12 -3.46 -0.70 6.19
CA PHE A 12 -4.32 -0.20 5.12
C PHE A 12 -5.30 -1.29 4.70
N ASP A 13 -6.57 -0.93 4.68
CA ASP A 13 -7.67 -1.74 4.17
C ASP A 13 -8.21 -1.10 2.88
N GLY A 14 -8.75 -1.91 1.98
CA GLY A 14 -9.38 -1.45 0.75
C GLY A 14 -9.53 -2.57 -0.27
N THR A 15 -10.16 -2.28 -1.40
CA THR A 15 -10.32 -3.27 -2.48
C THR A 15 -8.96 -3.60 -3.08
N ALA A 16 -8.54 -4.86 -2.96
CA ALA A 16 -7.28 -5.31 -3.53
C ALA A 16 -7.35 -5.43 -5.06
N ASP A 17 -6.24 -5.14 -5.74
CA ASP A 17 -6.11 -5.41 -7.18
C ASP A 17 -6.25 -6.91 -7.46
N SER A 18 -6.97 -7.26 -8.53
CA SER A 18 -7.30 -8.64 -8.88
C SER A 18 -6.09 -9.47 -9.31
N SER A 19 -5.02 -8.84 -9.79
CA SER A 19 -3.79 -9.48 -10.22
C SER A 19 -2.70 -9.42 -9.15
N VAL A 20 -2.68 -8.38 -8.32
CA VAL A 20 -1.72 -8.16 -7.24
C VAL A 20 -2.47 -7.85 -5.94
N GLY A 21 -2.87 -8.90 -5.21
CA GLY A 21 -3.71 -8.78 -4.02
C GLY A 21 -3.10 -8.02 -2.83
N THR A 22 -1.84 -7.57 -2.93
CA THR A 22 -1.15 -6.78 -1.91
C THR A 22 -1.28 -5.27 -2.12
N ILE A 23 -1.86 -4.80 -3.23
CA ILE A 23 -1.97 -3.38 -3.58
C ILE A 23 -3.43 -2.99 -3.79
N LEU A 24 -3.74 -1.68 -3.73
CA LEU A 24 -5.10 -1.17 -3.95
C LEU A 24 -5.46 -1.21 -5.44
N ALA A 25 -6.68 -1.65 -5.73
CA ALA A 25 -7.30 -1.52 -7.04
C ALA A 25 -7.68 -0.06 -7.31
N LEU A 26 -7.67 0.33 -8.58
CA LEU A 26 -8.36 1.54 -9.01
C LEU A 26 -9.85 1.26 -9.18
N THR A 27 -10.70 2.20 -8.77
CA THR A 27 -12.12 2.19 -9.14
C THR A 27 -12.23 2.28 -10.65
N GLN A 28 -12.80 1.25 -11.28
CA GLN A 28 -12.86 1.15 -12.73
C GLN A 28 -14.07 1.91 -13.28
N GLU A 29 -13.80 2.87 -14.16
CA GLU A 29 -14.79 3.66 -14.89
C GLU A 29 -14.30 3.87 -16.34
N PRO A 30 -15.17 4.28 -17.28
CA PRO A 30 -14.74 4.61 -18.63
C PRO A 30 -13.59 5.63 -18.64
N GLY A 31 -12.45 5.25 -19.23
CA GLY A 31 -11.24 6.10 -19.29
C GLY A 31 -10.23 5.87 -18.15
N VAL A 32 -10.52 5.02 -17.17
CA VAL A 32 -9.55 4.63 -16.14
C VAL A 32 -8.51 3.66 -16.72
N ALA A 33 -7.25 3.84 -16.32
CA ALA A 33 -6.16 2.99 -16.75
C ALA A 33 -6.34 1.55 -16.24
N GLN A 34 -6.21 0.59 -17.16
CA GLN A 34 -6.21 -0.84 -16.84
C GLN A 34 -4.79 -1.33 -16.58
N GLY A 35 -4.66 -2.41 -15.79
CA GLY A 35 -3.37 -3.04 -15.55
C GLY A 35 -2.43 -2.23 -14.66
N VAL A 36 -2.98 -1.33 -13.85
CA VAL A 36 -2.27 -0.57 -12.83
C VAL A 36 -3.06 -0.56 -11.52
N GLY A 37 -2.36 -0.62 -10.40
CA GLY A 37 -2.90 -0.43 -9.06
C GLY A 37 -2.05 0.55 -8.26
N ILE A 38 -2.39 0.79 -6.99
CA ILE A 38 -1.67 1.71 -6.10
C ILE A 38 -0.93 0.91 -5.03
N GLN A 39 0.39 0.97 -5.06
CA GLN A 39 1.26 0.41 -4.04
C GLN A 39 1.59 1.46 -2.97
N LEU A 40 1.51 1.05 -1.71
CA LEU A 40 1.82 1.87 -0.55
C LEU A 40 3.19 1.51 0.02
N MET A 41 3.92 2.51 0.49
CA MET A 41 5.20 2.37 1.17
C MET A 41 5.22 3.23 2.43
N ASP A 42 5.90 2.76 3.46
CA ASP A 42 6.13 3.51 4.68
C ASP A 42 7.30 4.50 4.54
N ASN A 43 7.58 5.25 5.61
CA ASN A 43 8.68 6.22 5.64
C ASN A 43 10.08 5.59 5.57
N LYS A 44 10.19 4.27 5.66
CA LYS A 44 11.44 3.51 5.47
C LYS A 44 11.55 2.96 4.05
N ASN A 45 10.66 3.36 3.15
CA ASN A 45 10.54 2.84 1.79
C ASN A 45 10.26 1.33 1.75
N VAL A 46 9.68 0.79 2.82
CA VAL A 46 9.22 -0.61 2.86
C VAL A 46 7.80 -0.64 2.31
N VAL A 47 7.53 -1.55 1.38
CA VAL A 47 6.18 -1.78 0.87
C VAL A 47 5.28 -2.20 2.03
N VAL A 48 4.10 -1.60 2.12
CA VAL A 48 3.06 -1.95 3.09
C VAL A 48 1.94 -2.67 2.33
N PRO A 49 1.92 -4.01 2.33
CA PRO A 49 0.82 -4.76 1.73
C PRO A 49 -0.50 -4.44 2.41
N LEU A 50 -1.59 -4.51 1.65
CA LEU A 50 -2.93 -4.47 2.24
C LEU A 50 -3.07 -5.52 3.35
N TYR A 51 -3.85 -5.16 4.37
CA TYR A 51 -4.11 -6.00 5.53
C TYR A 51 -2.88 -6.39 6.37
N THR A 52 -1.73 -5.77 6.11
CA THR A 52 -0.47 -6.01 6.84
C THR A 52 -0.05 -4.75 7.59
N ALA A 53 0.54 -4.92 8.77
CA ALA A 53 1.03 -3.81 9.56
C ALA A 53 2.28 -3.18 8.91
N SER A 54 2.36 -1.85 8.93
CA SER A 54 3.55 -1.09 8.56
C SER A 54 4.72 -1.34 9.52
N SER A 55 5.89 -0.79 9.20
CA SER A 55 6.92 -0.56 10.22
C SER A 55 6.34 0.20 11.42
N ALA A 56 6.92 -0.05 12.60
CA ALA A 56 6.58 0.70 13.80
C ALA A 56 7.07 2.15 13.70
N TYR A 57 6.18 3.09 14.00
CA TYR A 57 6.44 4.52 14.12
C TYR A 57 6.55 4.88 15.60
N PRO A 58 7.70 5.40 16.07
CA PRO A 58 7.84 5.91 17.43
C PRO A 58 6.87 7.07 17.67
N LEU A 59 6.22 7.07 18.83
CA LEU A 59 5.29 8.13 19.24
C LEU A 59 5.97 9.08 20.23
N GLN A 60 5.72 10.37 20.06
CA GLN A 60 6.10 11.43 20.99
C GLN A 60 4.86 12.00 21.69
N PRO A 61 5.00 12.60 22.89
CA PRO A 61 3.93 13.38 23.50
C PRO A 61 3.47 14.49 22.54
N GLY A 62 2.14 14.62 22.36
CA GLY A 62 1.55 15.60 21.44
C GLY A 62 1.21 15.01 20.06
N GLY A 63 1.19 15.87 19.04
CA GLY A 63 0.84 15.48 17.67
C GLY A 63 1.94 14.65 17.00
N ASN A 64 1.54 13.59 16.30
CA ASN A 64 2.45 12.73 15.55
C ASN A 64 2.01 12.67 14.08
N SER A 65 2.95 12.85 13.15
CA SER A 65 2.70 12.70 11.71
C SER A 65 3.36 11.43 11.20
N LEU A 66 2.57 10.53 10.61
CA LEU A 66 3.04 9.26 10.05
C LEU A 66 3.01 9.36 8.52
N ALA A 67 4.19 9.48 7.92
CA ALA A 67 4.33 9.63 6.48
C ALA A 67 4.27 8.28 5.75
N PHE A 68 3.56 8.25 4.63
CA PHE A 68 3.46 7.15 3.69
C PHE A 68 3.56 7.68 2.25
N VAL A 69 3.96 6.83 1.32
CA VAL A 69 4.06 7.14 -0.11
C VAL A 69 3.16 6.20 -0.89
N ALA A 70 2.45 6.74 -1.87
CA ALA A 70 1.68 5.98 -2.85
C ALA A 70 2.34 6.09 -4.23
N ARG A 71 2.39 4.98 -4.97
CA ARG A 71 2.84 4.96 -6.37
C ARG A 71 1.99 4.03 -7.22
N TYR A 72 1.90 4.34 -8.51
CA TYR A 72 1.33 3.39 -9.48
C TYR A 72 2.23 2.16 -9.62
N TYR A 73 1.60 0.99 -9.71
CA TYR A 73 2.25 -0.29 -9.89
C TYR A 73 1.61 -1.03 -11.06
N ALA A 74 2.40 -1.47 -12.03
CA ALA A 74 1.90 -2.21 -13.18
C ALA A 74 1.51 -3.64 -12.79
N THR A 75 0.27 -4.02 -13.06
CA THR A 75 -0.30 -5.33 -12.70
C THR A 75 -0.44 -6.26 -13.91
N PHE A 76 -0.35 -5.73 -15.12
CA PHE A 76 -0.23 -6.56 -16.31
C PHE A 76 1.14 -7.23 -16.41
N LYS A 77 1.13 -8.57 -16.44
CA LYS A 77 2.28 -9.35 -16.89
C LYS A 77 2.33 -9.28 -18.41
N HIS A 78 3.45 -8.80 -18.94
CA HIS A 78 3.71 -8.86 -20.37
C HIS A 78 3.94 -10.33 -20.77
N ARG A 79 2.87 -11.03 -21.17
CA ARG A 79 2.96 -12.42 -21.62
C ARG A 79 3.61 -12.41 -23.00
N LYS A 80 4.92 -12.68 -23.08
CA LYS A 80 5.58 -12.93 -24.38
C LYS A 80 4.86 -14.12 -25.03
N ARG A 81 4.10 -13.86 -26.09
CA ARG A 81 3.57 -14.92 -26.96
C ARG A 81 4.77 -15.60 -27.59
N ARG A 82 5.14 -16.80 -27.13
CA ARG A 82 5.94 -17.72 -27.95
C ARG A 82 5.02 -18.16 -29.09
N VAL A 83 5.25 -17.61 -30.27
CA VAL A 83 4.74 -18.17 -31.52
C VAL A 83 5.51 -19.48 -31.72
N ARG A 84 4.79 -20.60 -31.78
CA ARG A 84 5.28 -21.86 -32.32
C ARG A 84 4.95 -21.89 -33.79
#